data_AF-A0A5P1EX46-F1
#
_entry.id   AF-A0A5P1EX46-F1
#
_cell.length_a   1.000
_cell.length_b   1.000
_cell.length_c   1.000
_cell.angle_alpha   90.00
_cell.angle_beta   90.00
_cell.angle_gamma   90.00
#
_symmetry.space_group_name_H-M   'P 1'
#
loop_
_entity.id
_entity.type
_entity.pdbx_description
1 polymer ?
#
loop_
_entity_poly.entity_id
_entity_poly.type
_entity_poly.pdbx_seq_one_letter_code
_entity_poly.pdbx_strand_id
1 'polypeptide(L)'
;MDIGICQECSPTMLVVLITPPPVDEDGRMAYARSLYGEKAMDMPERTNEITGVYANQCVELAEELQIPYINLWSLMQEFSGWQKKFLSDGLHLTAEGNAIVHKEVVKTFSSNHLRAEEMPYDFPHHSQINGENAEQIFRQWS
;
A
#
# COMPACT_ATOMS: atom_id res chain seq x y z
N MET A 1 4.18 -16.23 -5.96
CA MET A 1 3.23 -16.09 -4.84
C MET A 1 1.97 -16.82 -5.29
N ASP A 2 1.51 -17.82 -4.56
CA ASP A 2 0.34 -18.61 -4.95
C ASP A 2 -0.91 -17.97 -4.32
N ILE A 3 -1.69 -17.25 -5.13
CA ILE A 3 -2.96 -16.65 -4.70
C ILE A 3 -3.98 -17.72 -4.33
N GLY A 4 -3.81 -18.95 -4.83
CA GLY A 4 -4.60 -20.11 -4.43
C GLY A 4 -4.58 -20.34 -2.92
N ILE A 5 -3.44 -20.14 -2.26
CA ILE A 5 -3.33 -20.31 -0.79
C ILE A 5 -4.24 -19.33 -0.04
N CYS A 6 -4.33 -18.07 -0.50
CA CYS A 6 -5.19 -17.07 0.14
C CYS A 6 -6.67 -17.42 -0.04
N GLN A 7 -7.05 -17.88 -1.23
CA GLN A 7 -8.42 -18.29 -1.55
C GLN A 7 -8.83 -19.60 -0.87
N GLU A 8 -7.89 -20.53 -0.67
CA GLU A 8 -8.08 -21.73 0.14
C GLU A 8 -8.34 -21.39 1.61
N CYS A 9 -7.65 -20.37 2.14
CA CYS A 9 -7.86 -19.92 3.52
C CYS A 9 -9.23 -19.26 3.72
N SER A 10 -9.68 -18.46 2.75
CA SER A 10 -11.04 -17.91 2.75
C SER A 10 -11.49 -17.60 1.32
N PRO A 11 -12.62 -18.19 0.86
CA PRO A 11 -13.13 -17.93 -0.49
C PRO A 11 -13.65 -16.50 -0.68
N THR A 12 -13.84 -15.74 0.40
CA THR A 12 -14.27 -14.33 0.38
C THR A 12 -13.11 -13.35 0.57
N MET A 13 -11.86 -13.84 0.64
CA MET A 13 -10.70 -12.98 0.81
C MET A 13 -10.50 -12.08 -0.41
N LEU A 14 -10.48 -10.77 -0.18
CA LEU A 14 -10.09 -9.80 -1.20
C LEU A 14 -8.56 -9.73 -1.28
N VAL A 15 -8.00 -10.09 -2.42
CA VAL A 15 -6.57 -9.96 -2.72
C VAL A 15 -6.39 -8.77 -3.67
N VAL A 16 -5.50 -7.84 -3.32
CA VAL A 16 -5.15 -6.68 -4.15
C VAL A 16 -3.65 -6.66 -4.38
N LEU A 17 -3.22 -6.55 -5.63
CA LEU A 17 -1.80 -6.34 -5.96
C LEU A 17 -1.47 -4.86 -6.00
N ILE A 18 -0.36 -4.47 -5.37
CA ILE A 18 0.15 -3.10 -5.41
C ILE A 18 1.52 -3.15 -6.07
N THR A 19 1.68 -2.44 -7.19
CA THR A 19 2.96 -2.40 -7.89
C THR A 19 3.99 -1.62 -7.06
N PRO A 20 5.30 -1.91 -7.18
CA PRO A 20 6.30 -1.08 -6.54
C PRO A 20 6.19 0.38 -7.02
N PRO A 21 6.33 1.38 -6.13
CA PRO A 21 6.38 2.78 -6.55
C PRO A 21 7.63 3.06 -7.41
N PRO A 22 7.66 4.16 -8.18
CA PRO A 22 8.83 4.51 -8.98
C PRO A 22 10.04 4.83 -8.10
N VAL A 23 11.25 4.76 -8.67
CA VAL A 23 12.51 5.02 -7.97
C VAL A 23 13.13 6.32 -8.49
N ASP A 24 13.49 7.24 -7.60
CA ASP A 24 14.31 8.41 -7.94
C ASP A 24 15.78 8.04 -7.73
N GLU A 25 16.44 7.61 -8.81
CA GLU A 25 17.84 7.18 -8.81
C GLU A 25 18.78 8.27 -8.31
N ASP A 26 18.59 9.51 -8.74
CA ASP A 26 19.42 10.65 -8.31
C ASP A 26 19.23 10.94 -6.83
N GLY A 27 17.98 10.94 -6.35
CA GLY A 27 17.67 11.06 -4.93
C GLY A 27 18.28 9.95 -4.10
N ARG A 28 18.21 8.71 -4.59
CA ARG A 28 18.74 7.54 -3.91
C ARG A 28 20.26 7.58 -3.82
N MET A 29 20.92 7.97 -4.90
CA MET A 29 22.37 8.14 -4.97
C MET A 29 22.84 9.27 -4.04
N ALA A 30 22.13 10.40 -4.03
CA ALA A 30 22.43 11.51 -3.11
C ALA A 30 22.29 11.06 -1.64
N TYR A 31 21.23 10.32 -1.31
CA TYR A 31 21.03 9.78 0.03
C TYR A 31 22.12 8.78 0.42
N ALA A 32 22.47 7.84 -0.47
CA ALA A 32 23.54 6.87 -0.22
C ALA A 32 24.89 7.57 0.04
N ARG A 33 25.24 8.59 -0.75
CA ARG A 33 26.45 9.40 -0.52
C ARG A 33 26.41 10.12 0.82
N SER A 34 25.25 10.62 1.25
CA SER A 34 25.11 11.27 2.57
C SER A 34 25.36 10.33 3.75
N LEU A 35 25.03 9.03 3.59
CA LEU A 35 25.19 8.03 4.65
C LEU A 35 26.59 7.38 4.64
N TYR A 36 27.11 7.07 3.46
CA TYR A 36 28.29 6.23 3.30
C TYR A 36 29.53 6.98 2.80
N GLY A 37 29.39 8.24 2.39
CA GLY A 37 30.49 9.05 1.87
C GLY A 37 31.19 8.38 0.69
N GLU A 38 32.52 8.26 0.77
CA GLU A 38 33.36 7.59 -0.25
C GLU A 38 33.08 6.10 -0.43
N LYS A 39 32.37 5.47 0.52
CA LYS A 39 31.97 4.05 0.41
C LYS A 39 30.66 3.85 -0.32
N ALA A 40 29.97 4.93 -0.71
CA ALA A 40 28.76 4.82 -1.50
C ALA A 40 29.10 4.23 -2.88
N MET A 41 28.23 3.36 -3.38
CA MET A 41 28.34 2.85 -4.75
C MET A 41 28.21 4.00 -5.75
N ASP A 42 28.96 3.94 -6.84
CA ASP A 42 28.90 4.95 -7.92
C ASP A 42 27.72 4.73 -8.87
N MET A 43 27.14 3.53 -8.87
CA MET A 43 26.00 3.15 -9.70
C MET A 43 24.76 2.91 -8.83
N PRO A 44 23.56 3.23 -9.35
CA PRO A 44 22.32 2.99 -8.62
C PRO A 44 22.09 1.49 -8.38
N GLU A 45 21.74 1.14 -7.15
CA GLU A 45 21.41 -0.24 -6.74
C GLU A 45 20.04 -0.70 -7.26
N ARG A 46 19.18 0.23 -7.68
CA ARG A 46 17.85 0.01 -8.26
C ARG A 46 17.62 1.09 -9.32
N THR A 47 17.01 0.72 -10.43
CA THR A 47 16.63 1.68 -11.48
C THR A 47 15.13 1.75 -11.65
N ASN A 48 14.62 2.92 -12.04
CA ASN A 48 13.20 3.11 -12.27
C ASN A 48 12.70 2.27 -13.45
N GLU A 49 13.56 2.06 -14.46
CA GLU A 49 13.29 1.21 -15.61
C GLU A 49 13.03 -0.24 -15.20
N ILE A 50 13.93 -0.83 -14.39
CA ILE A 50 13.76 -2.20 -13.91
C ILE A 50 12.55 -2.29 -12.98
N THR A 51 12.33 -1.30 -12.11
CA THR A 51 11.10 -1.25 -11.31
C THR A 51 9.85 -1.26 -12.19
N GLY A 52 9.87 -0.56 -13.33
CA GLY A 52 8.78 -0.58 -14.30
C GLY A 52 8.52 -1.96 -14.90
N VAL A 53 9.57 -2.75 -15.16
CA VAL A 53 9.42 -4.15 -15.60
C VAL A 53 8.66 -4.97 -14.56
N TYR A 54 9.05 -4.90 -13.29
CA TYR A 54 8.34 -5.60 -12.22
C TYR A 54 6.91 -5.09 -12.01
N ALA A 55 6.70 -3.77 -12.13
CA ALA A 55 5.36 -3.18 -12.03
C ALA A 55 4.43 -3.70 -13.14
N ASN A 56 4.91 -3.78 -14.38
CA ASN A 56 4.14 -4.31 -15.50
C ASN A 56 3.82 -5.80 -15.31
N GLN A 57 4.78 -6.60 -14.84
CA GLN A 57 4.53 -8.01 -14.52
C GLN A 57 3.48 -8.19 -13.42
N CYS A 58 3.44 -7.32 -12.40
CA CYS A 58 2.39 -7.33 -11.40
C CYS A 58 1.01 -6.98 -11.99
N VAL A 59 0.94 -6.05 -12.93
CA VAL A 59 -0.31 -5.67 -13.62
C VAL A 59 -0.80 -6.82 -14.49
N GLU A 60 0.05 -7.38 -15.35
CA GLU A 60 -0.28 -8.52 -16.21
C GLU A 60 -0.82 -9.70 -15.41
N LEU A 61 -0.16 -10.03 -14.29
CA LEU A 61 -0.61 -11.10 -13.39
C LEU A 61 -1.96 -10.79 -12.74
N ALA A 62 -2.19 -9.55 -12.31
CA ALA A 62 -3.47 -9.16 -11.72
C ALA A 62 -4.62 -9.29 -12.73
N GLU A 63 -4.37 -8.92 -13.99
CA GLU A 63 -5.32 -9.04 -15.10
C GLU A 63 -5.60 -10.51 -15.44
N GLU A 64 -4.57 -11.35 -15.51
CA GLU A 64 -4.70 -12.80 -15.74
C GLU A 64 -5.56 -13.45 -14.66
N LEU A 65 -5.34 -13.09 -13.39
CA LEU A 65 -6.05 -13.64 -12.24
C LEU A 65 -7.39 -12.95 -11.96
N GLN A 66 -7.73 -11.91 -12.74
CA GLN A 66 -8.93 -11.09 -12.58
C GLN A 66 -9.09 -10.52 -11.16
N ILE A 67 -7.97 -10.12 -10.53
CA ILE A 67 -7.97 -9.49 -9.21
C ILE A 67 -7.69 -7.98 -9.32
N PRO A 68 -8.15 -7.16 -8.36
CA PRO A 68 -7.86 -5.74 -8.34
C PRO A 68 -6.36 -5.45 -8.18
N TYR A 69 -5.90 -4.36 -8.78
CA TYR A 69 -4.53 -3.87 -8.61
C TYR A 69 -4.45 -2.35 -8.50
N ILE A 70 -3.34 -1.87 -7.94
CA ILE A 70 -2.99 -0.45 -7.84
C ILE A 70 -1.62 -0.27 -8.49
N ASN A 71 -1.57 0.41 -9.63
CA ASN A 71 -0.33 0.69 -10.34
C ASN A 71 0.32 2.00 -9.84
N LEU A 72 1.02 1.92 -8.71
CA LEU A 72 1.73 3.07 -8.13
C LEU A 72 2.87 3.57 -9.02
N TRP A 73 3.56 2.66 -9.73
CA TRP A 73 4.65 3.01 -10.65
C TRP A 73 4.19 4.03 -11.68
N SER A 74 3.12 3.76 -12.43
CA SER A 74 2.59 4.69 -13.42
C SER A 74 1.95 5.92 -12.77
N LEU A 75 1.07 5.70 -11.78
CA LEU A 75 0.27 6.76 -11.17
C LEU A 75 1.12 7.89 -10.59
N MET A 76 2.18 7.57 -9.84
CA MET A 76 3.00 8.60 -9.21
C MET A 76 3.74 9.44 -10.26
N GLN A 77 4.13 8.83 -11.38
CA GLN A 77 4.87 9.51 -12.46
C GLN A 77 4.02 10.47 -13.29
N GLU A 78 2.69 10.43 -13.16
CA GLU A 78 1.78 11.42 -13.77
C GLU A 78 1.92 12.81 -13.14
N PHE A 79 2.50 12.91 -11.93
CA PHE A 79 2.67 14.17 -11.23
C PHE A 79 4.05 14.78 -11.50
N SER A 80 4.07 16.06 -11.89
CA SER A 80 5.33 16.78 -12.03
C SER A 80 6.08 16.84 -10.70
N GLY A 81 7.39 16.51 -10.73
CA GLY A 81 8.25 16.50 -9.55
C GLY A 81 7.96 15.38 -8.55
N TRP A 82 7.31 14.29 -8.99
CA TRP A 82 6.97 13.13 -8.15
C TRP A 82 8.15 12.60 -7.33
N GLN A 83 9.38 12.70 -7.85
CA GLN A 83 10.60 12.23 -7.21
C GLN A 83 10.76 12.78 -5.79
N LYS A 84 10.67 14.10 -5.62
CA LYS A 84 10.83 14.76 -4.32
C LYS A 84 9.51 14.93 -3.57
N LYS A 85 8.41 14.94 -4.31
CA LYS A 85 7.07 15.05 -3.73
C LYS A 85 6.70 13.77 -2.98
N PHE A 86 6.94 12.61 -3.59
CA PHE A 86 6.48 11.33 -3.07
C PHE A 86 7.58 10.48 -2.45
N LEU A 87 8.86 10.75 -2.70
CA LEU A 87 9.97 9.97 -2.13
C LEU A 87 10.89 10.85 -1.26
N SER A 88 11.21 10.36 -0.07
CA SER A 88 12.03 11.06 0.91
C SER A 88 13.53 10.89 0.67
N ASP A 89 13.94 9.68 0.27
CA ASP A 89 15.34 9.29 0.05
C ASP A 89 15.55 8.64 -1.33
N GLY A 90 14.63 8.91 -2.26
CA GLY A 90 14.55 8.30 -3.57
C GLY A 90 13.94 6.89 -3.61
N LEU A 91 13.51 6.35 -2.46
CA LEU A 91 12.87 5.04 -2.36
C LEU A 91 11.64 5.03 -1.41
N HIS A 92 11.79 5.51 -0.19
CA HIS A 92 10.74 5.51 0.83
C HIS A 92 9.76 6.66 0.64
N LEU A 93 8.47 6.37 0.80
CA LEU A 93 7.41 7.34 0.60
C LEU A 93 7.45 8.48 1.61
N THR A 94 7.20 9.71 1.15
CA THR A 94 6.88 10.85 2.01
C THR A 94 5.47 10.72 2.59
N ALA A 95 5.05 11.68 3.43
CA ALA A 95 3.64 11.77 3.86
C ALA A 95 2.68 11.93 2.67
N GLU A 96 3.06 12.73 1.66
CA GLU A 96 2.26 12.89 0.44
C GLU A 96 2.26 11.62 -0.42
N GLY A 97 3.39 10.92 -0.52
CA GLY A 97 3.46 9.62 -1.20
C GLY A 97 2.54 8.58 -0.55
N ASN A 98 2.57 8.48 0.78
CA ASN A 98 1.67 7.61 1.55
C ASN A 98 0.20 8.02 1.41
N ALA A 99 -0.11 9.32 1.31
CA ALA A 99 -1.48 9.79 1.11
C ALA A 99 -2.06 9.30 -0.23
N ILE A 100 -1.26 9.23 -1.30
CA ILE A 100 -1.68 8.63 -2.57
C ILE A 100 -1.96 7.14 -2.41
N VAL A 101 -1.06 6.40 -1.76
CA VAL A 101 -1.25 4.96 -1.52
C VAL A 101 -2.54 4.71 -0.74
N HIS A 102 -2.73 5.43 0.37
CA HIS A 102 -3.93 5.33 1.19
C HIS A 102 -5.20 5.59 0.37
N LYS A 103 -5.22 6.68 -0.42
CA LYS A 103 -6.37 7.03 -1.25
C LYS A 103 -6.72 5.91 -2.23
N GLU A 104 -5.75 5.35 -2.94
CA GLU A 104 -6.03 4.30 -3.93
C GLU A 104 -6.38 2.95 -3.27
N VAL A 105 -5.79 2.62 -2.12
CA VAL A 105 -6.17 1.43 -1.35
C VAL A 105 -7.62 1.53 -0.88
N VAL A 106 -8.01 2.64 -0.24
CA VAL A 106 -9.39 2.84 0.24
C VAL A 106 -10.39 2.81 -0.92
N LYS A 107 -10.06 3.45 -2.04
CA LYS A 107 -10.88 3.43 -3.26
C LYS A 107 -11.03 2.01 -3.82
N THR A 108 -9.95 1.23 -3.86
CA THR A 108 -9.95 -0.14 -4.35
C THR A 108 -10.79 -1.04 -3.44
N PHE A 109 -10.62 -0.94 -2.12
CA PHE A 109 -11.42 -1.70 -1.16
C PHE A 109 -12.91 -1.34 -1.25
N SER A 110 -13.23 -0.04 -1.30
CA SER A 110 -14.61 0.43 -1.42
C SER A 110 -15.29 -0.06 -2.69
N SER A 111 -14.56 -0.10 -3.82
CA SER A 111 -15.05 -0.61 -5.10
C SER A 111 -15.24 -2.13 -5.12
N ASN A 112 -14.65 -2.83 -4.14
CA ASN A 112 -14.73 -4.28 -3.96
C ASN A 112 -15.51 -4.67 -2.70
N HIS A 113 -16.46 -3.81 -2.28
CA HIS A 113 -17.39 -4.06 -1.16
C HIS A 113 -16.72 -4.23 0.21
N LEU A 114 -15.48 -3.77 0.38
CA LEU A 114 -14.79 -3.71 1.66
C LEU A 114 -14.71 -2.26 2.13
N ARG A 115 -15.68 -1.83 2.93
CA ARG A 115 -15.81 -0.44 3.39
C ARG A 115 -15.68 -0.38 4.91
N ALA A 116 -14.67 0.34 5.40
CA ALA A 116 -14.40 0.44 6.83
C ALA A 116 -15.60 1.00 7.61
N GLU A 117 -16.37 1.89 7.00
CA GLU A 117 -17.56 2.51 7.62
C GLU A 117 -18.74 1.53 7.76
N GLU A 118 -18.73 0.43 7.00
CA GLU A 118 -19.76 -0.62 7.03
C GLU A 118 -19.32 -1.82 7.88
N MET A 119 -18.07 -1.85 8.34
CA MET A 119 -17.58 -2.92 9.20
C MET A 119 -18.19 -2.79 10.60
N PRO A 120 -18.73 -3.88 11.17
CA PRO A 120 -19.23 -3.86 12.54
C PRO A 120 -18.09 -3.62 13.51
N TYR A 121 -18.35 -2.88 14.59
CA TYR A 121 -17.41 -2.82 15.69
C TYR A 121 -17.34 -4.19 16.38
N ASP A 122 -16.12 -4.64 16.71
CA ASP A 122 -15.93 -5.87 17.48
C ASP A 122 -16.64 -5.80 18.84
N PHE A 123 -16.77 -4.59 19.39
CA PHE A 123 -17.36 -4.32 20.69
C PHE A 123 -18.21 -3.05 20.68
N PRO A 124 -19.12 -2.88 21.65
CA PRO A 124 -19.90 -1.66 21.80
C PRO A 124 -19.01 -0.41 21.92
N HIS A 125 -19.52 0.72 21.46
CA HIS A 125 -18.83 1.99 21.67
C HIS A 125 -18.71 2.29 23.17
N HIS A 126 -17.57 2.84 23.62
CA HIS A 126 -17.30 3.05 25.05
C HIS A 126 -18.38 3.89 25.76
N SER A 127 -19.02 4.84 25.05
CA SER A 127 -20.11 5.65 25.60
C SER A 127 -21.39 4.85 25.91
N GLN A 128 -21.48 3.62 25.42
CA GLN A 128 -22.59 2.70 25.69
C GLN A 128 -22.30 1.78 26.88
N ILE A 129 -21.06 1.76 27.39
CA ILE A 129 -20.65 0.91 28.51
C ILE A 129 -20.96 1.61 29.83
N ASN A 130 -21.86 1.02 30.62
CA ASN A 130 -22.07 1.45 32.00
C ASN A 130 -20.93 0.91 32.88
N GLY A 131 -20.12 1.81 33.46
CA GLY A 131 -19.00 1.42 34.34
C GLY A 131 -19.41 0.64 35.59
N GLU A 132 -20.65 0.82 36.09
CA GLU A 132 -21.17 0.08 37.24
C GLU A 132 -21.69 -1.32 36.88
N ASN A 133 -21.97 -1.56 35.60
CA ASN A 133 -22.50 -2.84 35.12
C ASN A 133 -22.07 -3.12 33.67
N ALA A 134 -20.76 -3.19 33.44
CA ALA A 134 -20.21 -3.33 32.09
C ALA A 134 -20.64 -4.65 31.43
N GLU A 135 -20.83 -5.72 32.20
CA GLU A 135 -21.22 -7.04 31.66
C GLU A 135 -22.54 -7.02 30.88
N GLN A 136 -23.47 -6.14 31.25
CA GLN A 136 -24.80 -6.11 30.66
C GLN A 136 -24.76 -5.88 29.15
N ILE A 137 -23.92 -4.95 28.68
CA ILE A 137 -23.90 -4.60 27.25
C ILE A 137 -23.20 -5.67 26.41
N PHE A 138 -22.15 -6.32 26.95
CA PHE A 138 -21.48 -7.43 26.24
C PHE A 138 -22.37 -8.67 26.11
N ARG A 139 -23.31 -8.91 27.06
CA ARG A 139 -24.30 -9.99 26.93
C ARG A 139 -25.34 -9.73 25.84
N GLN A 140 -25.54 -8.47 25.46
CA GLN A 140 -26.53 -8.04 24.47
C GLN A 140 -25.90 -7.77 23.09
N TRP A 141 -24.56 -7.73 23.02
CA TRP A 141 -23.79 -7.54 21.81
C TRP A 141 -23.53 -8.91 21.15
N SER A 142 -24.40 -9.30 20.22
CA SER A 142 -24.28 -10.53 19.42
C SER A 142 -24.41 -10.24 17.94
#